data_AF-A0A179BPS6-F1
#
_entry.id   AF-A0A179BPS6-F1
#
_cell.length_a   1.000
_cell.length_b   1.000
_cell.length_c   1.000
_cell.angle_alpha   90.00
_cell.angle_beta   90.00
_cell.angle_gamma   90.00
#
_symmetry.space_group_name_H-M   'P 1'
#
loop_
_entity.id
_entity.type
_entity.pdbx_description
1 polymer ?
#
loop_
_entity_poly.entity_id
_entity_poly.type
_entity_poly.pdbx_seq_one_letter_code
_entity_poly.pdbx_strand_id
1 'polypeptide(L)'
;MALIPKDLHSLDADTRTVADAMVLLWTWRPRTAVYELIQKWGLKNHAGKAFTQMAVKDAWEQLRRAGLLVEHSRRQGYAQLHDKIRGQTYRELLAQHPIAELRSALHRSANYDPSRSHYGWPLWEDADTIAILRLAVFSGAPISDLEAMQKEISGRNDWGTIFYAACMEAFDPVLMESYRQFWCMSVF
;
A
#
# COMPACT_ATOMS: atom_id res chain seq x y z
N MET A 1 -15.26 -1.97 -28.36
CA MET A 1 -14.71 -0.60 -28.23
C MET A 1 -13.62 -0.65 -27.18
N ALA A 2 -12.36 -0.40 -27.56
CA ALA A 2 -11.25 -0.35 -26.61
C ALA A 2 -11.36 0.94 -25.80
N LEU A 3 -11.65 0.84 -24.50
CA LEU A 3 -11.54 1.94 -23.57
C LEU A 3 -10.06 2.36 -23.55
N ILE A 4 -9.78 3.58 -24.01
CA ILE A 4 -8.49 4.24 -23.79
C ILE A 4 -8.23 4.14 -22.28
N PRO A 5 -7.07 3.60 -21.83
CA PRO A 5 -6.76 3.56 -20.41
C PRO A 5 -6.87 4.97 -19.84
N LYS A 6 -7.78 5.19 -18.90
CA LYS A 6 -7.83 6.46 -18.18
C LYS A 6 -6.53 6.56 -17.39
N ASP A 7 -5.72 7.55 -17.74
CA ASP A 7 -4.50 7.86 -17.02
C ASP A 7 -4.85 8.42 -15.62
N LEU A 8 -4.02 8.14 -14.61
CA LEU A 8 -4.17 8.68 -13.27
C LEU A 8 -4.23 10.20 -13.25
N HIS A 9 -3.55 10.84 -14.20
CA HIS A 9 -3.53 12.28 -14.38
C HIS A 9 -4.90 12.87 -14.75
N SER A 10 -5.87 12.03 -15.14
CA SER A 10 -7.26 12.44 -15.42
C SER A 10 -8.19 12.39 -14.20
N LEU A 11 -7.69 11.91 -13.05
CA LEU A 11 -8.46 11.84 -11.81
C LEU A 11 -8.43 13.20 -11.09
N ASP A 12 -9.53 13.54 -10.41
CA ASP A 12 -9.52 14.70 -9.53
C ASP A 12 -8.59 14.46 -8.32
N ALA A 13 -8.17 15.56 -7.66
CA ALA A 13 -7.20 15.51 -6.58
C ALA A 13 -7.65 14.64 -5.38
N ASP A 14 -8.94 14.60 -5.08
CA ASP A 14 -9.45 13.77 -3.98
C ASP A 14 -9.44 12.30 -4.36
N THR A 15 -9.83 11.98 -5.59
CA THR A 15 -9.75 10.62 -6.14
C THR A 15 -8.31 10.14 -6.22
N ARG A 16 -7.36 11.02 -6.57
CA ARG A 16 -5.94 10.72 -6.53
C ARG A 16 -5.45 10.40 -5.12
N THR A 17 -5.85 11.21 -4.14
CA THR A 17 -5.51 10.97 -2.71
C THR A 17 -6.02 9.61 -2.24
N VAL A 18 -7.23 9.22 -2.65
CA VAL A 18 -7.80 7.90 -2.33
C VAL A 18 -7.02 6.78 -3.02
N ALA A 19 -6.60 6.98 -4.27
CA ALA A 19 -5.74 6.02 -4.98
C ALA A 19 -4.37 5.86 -4.28
N ASP A 20 -3.76 6.95 -3.81
CA ASP A 20 -2.50 6.94 -3.06
C ASP A 20 -2.64 6.14 -1.76
N ALA A 21 -3.74 6.33 -1.01
CA ALA A 21 -4.03 5.53 0.18
C ALA A 21 -4.27 4.04 -0.15
N MET A 22 -4.97 3.75 -1.26
CA MET A 22 -5.18 2.36 -1.71
C MET A 22 -3.87 1.66 -2.07
N VAL A 23 -2.93 2.32 -2.76
CA VAL A 23 -1.63 1.70 -3.08
C VAL A 23 -0.70 1.61 -1.89
N LEU A 24 -0.81 2.52 -0.91
CA LEU A 24 -0.07 2.39 0.34
C LEU A 24 -0.50 1.13 1.12
N LEU A 25 -1.80 0.82 1.13
CA LEU A 25 -2.33 -0.44 1.70
C LEU A 25 -2.09 -1.66 0.80
N TRP A 26 -1.75 -1.42 -0.47
CA TRP A 26 -1.29 -2.34 -1.51
C TRP A 26 -2.26 -3.45 -1.98
N THR A 27 -2.86 -4.19 -1.05
CA THR A 27 -3.70 -5.35 -1.32
C THR A 27 -5.19 -5.04 -1.18
N TRP A 28 -6.02 -6.07 -1.28
CA TRP A 28 -7.48 -6.01 -1.14
C TRP A 28 -7.87 -5.42 0.22
N ARG A 29 -8.54 -4.26 0.19
CA ARG A 29 -9.00 -3.58 1.41
C ARG A 29 -10.45 -3.14 1.32
N PRO A 30 -11.15 -3.11 2.47
CA PRO A 30 -12.43 -2.46 2.52
C PRO A 30 -12.25 -0.94 2.45
N ARG A 31 -13.28 -0.24 1.97
CA ARG A 31 -13.29 1.23 1.93
C ARG A 31 -13.05 1.88 3.30
N THR A 32 -13.46 1.23 4.38
CA THR A 32 -13.23 1.72 5.75
C THR A 32 -11.75 1.80 6.09
N ALA A 33 -10.94 0.80 5.71
CA ALA A 33 -9.49 0.81 5.93
C ALA A 33 -8.80 1.95 5.16
N VAL A 34 -9.26 2.24 3.93
CA VAL A 34 -8.76 3.38 3.15
C VAL A 34 -9.09 4.70 3.85
N TYR A 35 -10.33 4.86 4.31
CA TYR A 35 -10.74 6.04 5.07
C TYR A 35 -9.92 6.20 6.37
N GLU A 36 -9.75 5.12 7.13
CA GLU A 36 -8.97 5.11 8.37
C GLU A 36 -7.52 5.48 8.12
N LEU A 37 -6.88 4.91 7.09
CA LEU A 37 -5.53 5.29 6.70
C LEU A 37 -5.45 6.78 6.37
N ILE A 38 -6.36 7.32 5.55
CA ILE A 38 -6.39 8.75 5.21
C ILE A 38 -6.47 9.62 6.47
N GLN A 39 -7.29 9.25 7.45
CA GLN A 39 -7.37 9.96 8.74
C GLN A 39 -6.07 9.87 9.54
N LYS A 40 -5.47 8.67 9.63
CA LYS A 40 -4.23 8.43 10.39
C LYS A 40 -3.00 9.02 9.70
N TRP A 41 -3.03 9.17 8.38
CA TRP A 41 -2.02 9.87 7.60
C TRP A 41 -2.19 11.39 7.73
N GLY A 42 -3.42 11.87 7.94
CA GLY A 42 -3.70 13.29 8.13
C GLY A 42 -3.93 14.04 6.82
N LEU A 43 -4.19 13.31 5.73
CA LEU A 43 -4.43 13.90 4.42
C LEU A 43 -5.72 14.74 4.42
N LYS A 44 -5.68 15.83 3.65
CA LYS A 44 -6.80 16.76 3.48
C LYS A 44 -7.29 16.69 2.04
N ASN A 45 -8.57 16.94 1.85
CA ASN A 45 -9.15 17.06 0.52
C ASN A 45 -8.65 18.34 -0.17
N HIS A 46 -8.99 18.50 -1.45
CA HIS A 46 -8.64 19.65 -2.27
C HIS A 46 -9.08 21.00 -1.68
N ALA A 47 -10.11 21.00 -0.82
CA ALA A 47 -10.59 22.17 -0.10
C ALA A 47 -9.87 22.41 1.24
N GLY A 48 -8.80 21.66 1.55
CA GLY A 48 -8.05 21.75 2.80
C GLY A 48 -8.76 21.18 4.03
N LYS A 49 -9.91 20.51 3.84
CA LYS A 49 -10.72 19.93 4.92
C LYS A 49 -10.37 18.47 5.16
N ALA A 50 -10.74 17.95 6.33
CA ALA A 50 -10.64 16.52 6.59
C ALA A 50 -11.49 15.73 5.59
N PHE A 51 -10.94 14.62 5.09
CA PHE A 51 -11.71 13.69 4.27
C PHE A 51 -12.92 13.14 5.04
N THR A 52 -14.03 12.96 4.34
CA THR A 52 -15.23 12.30 4.87
C THR A 52 -15.36 10.91 4.27
N GLN A 53 -16.11 10.02 4.92
CA GLN A 53 -16.44 8.72 4.35
C GLN A 53 -17.20 8.84 3.01
N MET A 54 -18.00 9.91 2.84
CA MET A 54 -18.70 10.16 1.58
C MET A 54 -17.71 10.53 0.47
N ALA A 55 -16.74 11.39 0.74
CA ALA A 55 -15.70 11.73 -0.24
C ALA A 55 -14.90 10.49 -0.69
N VAL A 56 -14.55 9.61 0.25
CA VAL A 56 -13.89 8.33 -0.09
C VAL A 56 -14.82 7.43 -0.92
N LYS A 57 -16.13 7.38 -0.61
CA LYS A 57 -17.11 6.63 -1.40
C LYS A 57 -17.24 7.17 -2.82
N ASP A 58 -17.29 8.48 -2.99
CA ASP A 58 -17.42 9.11 -4.31
C ASP A 58 -16.17 8.84 -5.16
N ALA A 59 -14.97 9.03 -4.60
CA ALA A 59 -13.70 8.68 -5.23
C ALA A 59 -13.63 7.19 -5.61
N TRP A 60 -14.10 6.30 -4.73
CA TRP A 60 -14.16 4.86 -5.00
C TRP A 60 -15.02 4.53 -6.22
N GLU A 61 -16.20 5.16 -6.34
CA GLU A 61 -17.05 4.99 -7.52
C GLU A 61 -16.45 5.61 -8.79
N GLN A 62 -15.72 6.71 -8.67
CA GLN A 62 -14.99 7.30 -9.80
C GLN A 62 -13.91 6.35 -10.32
N LEU A 63 -13.09 5.76 -9.43
CA LEU A 63 -12.09 4.75 -9.79
C LEU A 63 -12.74 3.53 -10.44
N ARG A 64 -13.87 3.06 -9.89
CA ARG A 64 -14.63 1.93 -10.45
C ARG A 64 -15.15 2.23 -11.86
N ARG A 65 -15.79 3.39 -12.06
CA ARG A 65 -16.29 3.83 -13.40
C ARG A 65 -15.17 4.03 -14.41
N ALA A 66 -13.98 4.42 -13.95
CA ALA A 66 -12.80 4.56 -14.78
C ALA A 66 -12.13 3.21 -15.13
N GLY A 67 -12.59 2.09 -14.57
CA GLY A 67 -11.96 0.77 -14.76
C GLY A 67 -10.60 0.65 -14.08
N LEU A 68 -10.32 1.49 -13.08
CA LEU A 68 -9.06 1.56 -12.35
C LEU A 68 -9.09 0.82 -11.01
N LEU A 69 -10.25 0.30 -10.63
CA LEU A 69 -10.48 -0.43 -9.39
C LEU A 69 -10.98 -1.83 -9.72
N VAL A 70 -10.41 -2.83 -9.05
CA VAL A 70 -10.81 -4.24 -9.16
C VAL A 70 -11.45 -4.64 -7.83
N GLU A 71 -12.65 -5.20 -7.88
CA GLU A 71 -13.35 -5.70 -6.70
C GLU A 71 -12.96 -7.15 -6.40
N HIS A 72 -12.88 -7.49 -5.11
CA HIS A 72 -12.53 -8.84 -4.69
C HIS A 72 -13.70 -9.80 -4.96
N SER A 73 -13.44 -10.90 -5.67
CA SER A 73 -14.48 -11.82 -6.15
C SER A 73 -15.31 -12.49 -5.05
N ARG A 74 -14.75 -12.66 -3.84
CA ARG A 74 -15.40 -13.35 -2.71
C ARG A 74 -15.74 -12.48 -1.51
N ARG A 75 -15.22 -11.25 -1.44
CA ARG A 75 -15.30 -10.39 -0.25
C ARG A 75 -15.91 -9.08 -0.68
N GLN A 76 -17.21 -8.95 -0.47
CA GLN A 76 -17.93 -7.75 -0.88
C GLN A 76 -17.35 -6.50 -0.18
N GLY A 77 -17.19 -5.43 -0.94
CA GLY A 77 -16.67 -4.16 -0.43
C GLY A 77 -15.14 -4.10 -0.33
N TYR A 78 -14.43 -5.19 -0.64
CA TYR A 78 -12.97 -5.19 -0.75
C TYR A 78 -12.57 -4.90 -2.19
N ALA A 79 -11.58 -4.03 -2.37
CA ALA A 79 -11.01 -3.75 -3.67
C ALA A 79 -9.53 -3.38 -3.56
N GLN A 80 -8.88 -3.34 -4.72
CA GLN A 80 -7.55 -2.76 -4.91
C GLN A 80 -7.52 -2.01 -6.24
N LEU A 81 -6.47 -1.22 -6.46
CA LEU A 81 -6.26 -0.62 -7.78
C LEU A 81 -5.86 -1.68 -8.81
N HIS A 82 -6.24 -1.45 -10.07
CA HIS A 82 -5.85 -2.30 -11.16
C HIS A 82 -4.33 -2.27 -11.38
N ASP A 83 -3.72 -3.44 -11.61
CA ASP A 83 -2.28 -3.60 -11.83
C ASP A 83 -1.66 -2.70 -12.91
N LYS A 84 -2.45 -2.28 -13.92
CA LYS A 84 -2.04 -1.34 -14.97
C LYS A 84 -1.54 0.00 -14.41
N ILE A 85 -2.05 0.39 -13.25
CA ILE A 85 -1.71 1.67 -12.62
C ILE A 85 -1.05 1.49 -11.25
N ARG A 86 -1.32 0.38 -10.55
CA ARG A 86 -0.96 0.17 -9.15
C ARG A 86 0.54 0.33 -8.87
N GLY A 87 1.40 -0.23 -9.74
CA GLY A 87 2.86 -0.09 -9.61
C GLY A 87 3.34 1.36 -9.82
N GLN A 88 2.87 2.01 -10.89
CA GLN A 88 3.20 3.41 -11.18
C GLN A 88 2.77 4.35 -10.05
N THR A 89 1.53 4.24 -9.56
CA THR A 89 1.03 5.05 -8.44
C THR A 89 1.88 4.86 -7.19
N TYR A 90 2.29 3.62 -6.91
CA TYR A 90 3.15 3.34 -5.76
C TYR A 90 4.53 4.01 -5.88
N ARG A 91 5.14 4.00 -7.07
CA ARG A 91 6.40 4.74 -7.32
C ARG A 91 6.24 6.25 -7.11
N GLU A 92 5.17 6.82 -7.66
CA GLU A 92 4.87 8.24 -7.53
C GLU A 92 4.65 8.61 -6.05
N LEU A 93 3.93 7.77 -5.30
CA LEU A 93 3.73 7.91 -3.87
C LEU A 93 5.07 7.95 -3.11
N LEU A 94 5.96 6.99 -3.37
CA LEU A 94 7.29 6.94 -2.72
C LEU A 94 8.16 8.15 -3.06
N ALA A 95 8.00 8.71 -4.26
CA ALA A 95 8.74 9.91 -4.67
C ALA A 95 8.18 11.20 -4.07
N GLN A 96 6.89 11.24 -3.76
CA GLN A 96 6.19 12.44 -3.27
C GLN A 96 6.22 12.60 -1.76
N HIS A 97 6.35 11.51 -1.01
CA HIS A 97 6.26 11.53 0.45
C HIS A 97 7.53 11.01 1.13
N PRO A 98 7.93 11.62 2.27
CA PRO A 98 8.95 11.03 3.12
C PRO A 98 8.56 9.62 3.58
N ILE A 99 9.48 8.66 3.45
CA ILE A 99 9.24 7.26 3.85
C ILE A 99 8.82 7.13 5.32
N ALA A 100 9.38 7.98 6.20
CA ALA A 100 9.02 7.99 7.62
C ALA A 100 7.54 8.35 7.85
N GLU A 101 6.98 9.23 7.02
CA GLU A 101 5.57 9.62 7.07
C GLU A 101 4.67 8.45 6.65
N LEU A 102 4.97 7.82 5.51
CA LEU A 102 4.23 6.65 5.00
C LEU A 102 4.27 5.49 6.01
N ARG A 103 5.44 5.24 6.59
CA ARG A 103 5.63 4.21 7.62
C ARG A 103 4.79 4.52 8.86
N SER A 104 4.83 5.77 9.32
CA SER A 104 4.02 6.19 10.47
C SER A 104 2.52 6.06 10.18
N ALA A 105 2.06 6.39 8.97
CA ALA A 105 0.67 6.24 8.57
C ALA A 105 0.21 4.78 8.62
N LEU A 106 0.99 3.86 8.02
CA LEU A 106 0.72 2.42 8.06
C LEU A 106 0.73 1.86 9.48
N HIS A 107 1.72 2.23 10.29
CA HIS A 107 1.79 1.78 11.67
C HIS A 107 0.58 2.26 12.48
N ARG A 108 0.19 3.53 12.33
CA ARG A 108 -0.99 4.08 13.02
C ARG A 108 -2.31 3.48 12.54
N SER A 109 -2.44 3.09 11.27
CA SER A 109 -3.64 2.41 10.76
C SER A 109 -3.72 0.96 11.23
N ALA A 110 -2.59 0.27 11.32
CA ALA A 110 -2.49 -1.10 11.84
C ALA A 110 -2.49 -1.18 13.38
N ASN A 111 -2.61 -0.03 14.08
CA ASN A 111 -2.41 0.08 15.53
C ASN A 111 -1.08 -0.56 16.02
N TYR A 112 -0.04 -0.48 15.20
CA TYR A 112 1.30 -0.99 15.48
C TYR A 112 2.17 0.07 16.16
N ASP A 113 2.78 -0.30 17.29
CA ASP A 113 3.78 0.50 17.99
C ASP A 113 5.12 -0.25 18.06
N PRO A 114 6.13 0.16 17.28
CA PRO A 114 7.45 -0.49 17.29
C PRO A 114 8.22 -0.26 18.61
N SER A 115 7.89 0.78 19.38
CA SER A 115 8.57 1.11 20.66
C SER A 115 8.11 0.24 21.84
N ARG A 116 6.95 -0.42 21.70
CA ARG A 116 6.37 -1.32 22.71
C ARG A 116 6.64 -2.80 22.39
N SER A 117 7.56 -3.09 21.48
CA SER A 117 7.80 -4.40 20.86
C SER A 117 8.36 -5.51 21.78
N HIS A 118 8.27 -5.38 23.11
CA HIS A 118 8.42 -6.54 24.00
C HIS A 118 7.28 -7.56 23.83
N TYR A 119 6.16 -7.15 23.23
CA TYR A 119 5.10 -8.03 22.75
C TYR A 119 4.94 -7.79 21.25
N GLY A 120 5.51 -8.67 20.44
CA GLY A 120 5.73 -8.51 18.99
C GLY A 120 4.54 -8.02 18.17
N TRP A 121 4.88 -7.38 17.05
CA TRP A 121 4.05 -7.12 15.87
C TRP A 121 2.55 -7.54 15.99
N PRO A 122 1.59 -6.58 15.99
CA PRO A 122 0.17 -6.86 15.90
C PRO A 122 -0.16 -7.25 14.44
N LEU A 123 0.32 -8.42 14.03
CA LEU A 123 0.08 -9.01 12.71
C LEU A 123 -1.16 -9.87 12.69
N TRP A 124 -2.27 -9.34 13.21
CA TRP A 124 -3.54 -10.08 13.15
C TRP A 124 -4.11 -10.14 11.72
N GLU A 125 -3.63 -9.28 10.79
CA GLU A 125 -4.06 -9.28 9.40
C GLU A 125 -2.90 -9.32 8.41
N ASP A 126 -2.87 -10.36 7.56
CA ASP A 126 -1.91 -10.52 6.45
C ASP A 126 -1.76 -9.25 5.61
N ALA A 127 -2.88 -8.55 5.40
CA ALA A 127 -2.93 -7.37 4.57
C ALA A 127 -2.08 -6.21 5.11
N ASP A 128 -2.01 -6.02 6.44
CA ASP A 128 -1.15 -5.00 7.06
C ASP A 128 0.33 -5.40 6.97
N THR A 129 0.61 -6.69 7.21
CA THR A 129 1.95 -7.27 7.01
C THR A 129 2.48 -6.97 5.62
N ILE A 130 1.65 -7.24 4.61
CA ILE A 130 1.96 -7.06 3.20
C ILE A 130 2.33 -5.61 2.89
N ALA A 131 1.51 -4.64 3.35
CA ALA A 131 1.74 -3.22 3.13
C ALA A 131 3.04 -2.72 3.79
N ILE A 132 3.30 -3.15 5.04
CA ILE A 132 4.49 -2.75 5.80
C ILE A 132 5.75 -3.37 5.19
N LEU A 133 5.72 -4.66 4.86
CA LEU A 133 6.83 -5.35 4.19
C LEU A 133 7.14 -4.70 2.84
N ARG A 134 6.11 -4.42 2.04
CA ARG A 134 6.28 -3.75 0.76
C ARG A 134 6.99 -2.41 0.90
N LEU A 135 6.55 -1.57 1.84
CA LEU A 135 7.19 -0.29 2.10
C LEU A 135 8.63 -0.47 2.54
N ALA A 136 8.93 -1.40 3.45
CA ALA A 136 10.29 -1.66 3.91
C ALA A 136 11.21 -2.06 2.74
N VAL A 137 10.76 -2.98 1.90
CA VAL A 137 11.51 -3.47 0.74
C VAL A 137 11.78 -2.35 -0.27
N PHE A 138 10.75 -1.63 -0.71
CA PHE A 138 10.90 -0.64 -1.78
C PHE A 138 11.38 0.74 -1.31
N SER A 139 11.50 0.95 0.00
CA SER A 139 12.20 2.11 0.57
C SER A 139 13.66 1.85 0.93
N GLY A 140 14.18 0.65 0.67
CA GLY A 140 15.58 0.30 0.92
C GLY A 140 15.91 0.10 2.40
N ALA A 141 15.01 -0.52 3.17
CA ALA A 141 15.32 -0.90 4.55
C ALA A 141 16.58 -1.79 4.62
N PRO A 142 17.40 -1.67 5.69
CA PRO A 142 18.57 -2.53 5.89
C PRO A 142 18.21 -4.01 5.84
N ILE A 143 19.14 -4.84 5.35
CA ILE A 143 18.93 -6.30 5.27
C ILE A 143 18.65 -6.90 6.65
N SER A 144 19.34 -6.43 7.70
CA SER A 144 19.09 -6.86 9.07
C SER A 144 17.64 -6.64 9.53
N ASP A 145 17.02 -5.53 9.09
CA ASP A 145 15.64 -5.22 9.40
C ASP A 145 14.71 -6.16 8.64
N LEU A 146 15.01 -6.45 7.37
CA LEU A 146 14.24 -7.39 6.55
C LEU A 146 14.35 -8.83 7.06
N GLU A 147 15.53 -9.26 7.54
CA GLU A 147 15.73 -10.56 8.18
C GLU A 147 14.95 -10.67 9.50
N ALA A 148 14.95 -9.60 10.30
CA ALA A 148 14.14 -9.53 11.51
C ALA A 148 12.64 -9.66 11.18
N MET A 149 12.16 -8.91 10.19
CA MET A 149 10.78 -9.01 9.70
C MET A 149 10.45 -10.42 9.20
N GLN A 150 11.34 -11.05 8.43
CA GLN A 150 11.15 -12.43 7.95
C GLN A 150 10.99 -13.40 9.12
N LYS A 151 11.87 -13.31 10.13
CA LYS A 151 11.81 -14.18 11.31
C LYS A 151 10.50 -13.99 12.08
N GLU A 152 10.06 -12.75 12.26
CA GLU A 152 8.80 -12.43 12.94
C GLU A 152 7.58 -12.91 12.16
N ILE A 153 7.54 -12.67 10.84
CA ILE A 153 6.44 -13.07 9.96
C ILE A 153 6.36 -14.59 9.88
N SER A 154 7.49 -15.29 9.68
CA SER A 154 7.53 -16.76 9.55
C SER A 154 7.05 -17.47 10.82
N GLY A 155 7.15 -16.82 11.99
CA GLY A 155 6.64 -17.37 13.24
C GLY A 155 5.12 -17.44 13.32
N ARG A 156 4.38 -16.76 12.43
CA ARG A 156 2.91 -16.61 12.51
C ARG A 156 2.17 -16.75 11.17
N ASN A 157 2.82 -16.41 10.05
CA ASN A 157 2.26 -16.41 8.70
C ASN A 157 3.18 -17.14 7.72
N ASP A 158 2.64 -17.56 6.58
CA ASP A 158 3.45 -18.12 5.49
C ASP A 158 4.27 -17.01 4.82
N TRP A 159 5.57 -16.97 5.10
CA TRP A 159 6.48 -15.98 4.54
C TRP A 159 6.42 -15.92 3.01
N GLY A 160 6.35 -17.07 2.34
CA GLY A 160 6.31 -17.14 0.87
C GLY A 160 5.10 -16.39 0.29
N THR A 161 3.93 -16.60 0.88
CA THR A 161 2.67 -15.96 0.50
C THR A 161 2.71 -14.45 0.77
N ILE A 162 3.17 -14.04 1.95
CA ILE A 162 3.29 -12.62 2.31
C ILE A 162 4.30 -11.90 1.41
N PHE A 163 5.47 -12.49 1.19
CA PHE A 163 6.49 -11.93 0.32
C PHE A 163 6.01 -11.82 -1.12
N TYR A 164 5.36 -12.87 -1.64
CA TYR A 164 4.79 -12.84 -2.99
C TYR A 164 3.75 -11.72 -3.14
N ALA A 165 2.81 -11.63 -2.20
CA ALA A 165 1.79 -10.58 -2.21
C ALA A 165 2.41 -9.18 -2.09
N ALA A 166 3.44 -9.00 -1.25
CA ALA A 166 4.10 -7.71 -1.04
C ALA A 166 4.98 -7.26 -2.21
N CYS A 167 5.73 -8.17 -2.84
CA CYS A 167 6.82 -7.83 -3.75
C CYS A 167 6.59 -8.28 -5.19
N MET A 168 5.82 -9.36 -5.42
CA MET A 168 5.70 -10.00 -6.73
C MET A 168 4.34 -9.74 -7.40
N GLU A 169 3.27 -9.53 -6.65
CA GLU A 169 2.01 -9.05 -7.25
C GLU A 169 2.22 -7.69 -7.92
N ALA A 170 1.54 -7.45 -9.05
CA ALA A 170 1.73 -6.24 -9.87
C ALA A 170 3.20 -5.86 -10.06
N PHE A 171 4.03 -6.86 -10.42
CA PHE A 171 5.47 -6.71 -10.60
C PHE A 171 5.81 -5.46 -11.43
N ASP A 172 6.69 -4.65 -10.86
CA ASP A 172 7.16 -3.41 -11.46
C ASP A 172 8.69 -3.48 -11.55
N PRO A 173 9.26 -3.58 -12.77
CA PRO A 173 10.70 -3.78 -12.95
C PRO A 173 11.51 -2.59 -12.41
N VAL A 174 10.96 -1.38 -12.42
CA VAL A 174 11.66 -0.18 -11.93
C VAL A 174 11.74 -0.19 -10.41
N LEU A 175 10.66 -0.59 -9.73
CA LEU A 175 10.69 -0.82 -8.27
C LEU A 175 11.63 -1.97 -7.91
N MET A 176 11.75 -2.99 -8.76
CA MET A 176 12.63 -4.12 -8.50
C MET A 176 14.10 -3.82 -8.80
N GLU A 177 14.41 -2.85 -9.64
CA GLU A 177 15.78 -2.41 -9.88
C GLU A 177 16.36 -1.66 -8.67
N SER A 178 15.54 -0.85 -7.98
CA SER A 178 15.95 -0.28 -6.69
C SER A 178 16.21 -1.37 -5.66
N TYR A 179 15.46 -2.48 -5.68
CA TYR A 179 15.71 -3.66 -4.85
C TYR A 179 16.95 -4.48 -5.27
N ARG A 180 17.24 -4.64 -6.57
CA ARG A 180 18.35 -5.48 -7.07
C ARG A 180 19.73 -5.00 -6.62
N GLN A 181 19.90 -3.69 -6.40
CA GLN A 181 21.13 -3.16 -5.82
C GLN A 181 21.38 -3.71 -4.40
N PHE A 182 20.35 -4.17 -3.69
CA PHE A 182 20.45 -4.73 -2.34
C PHE A 182 20.75 -6.24 -2.29
N TRP A 183 20.36 -7.03 -3.29
CA TRP A 183 20.59 -8.50 -3.28
C TRP A 183 21.89 -8.95 -3.95
N CYS A 184 22.45 -8.17 -4.89
CA CYS A 184 23.75 -8.49 -5.49
C CYS A 184 24.94 -8.29 -4.55
N MET A 185 24.75 -7.70 -3.36
CA MET A 185 25.81 -7.52 -2.35
C MET A 185 25.90 -8.64 -1.32
N SER A 186 24.96 -9.60 -1.30
CA SER A 186 24.95 -10.72 -0.36
C SER A 186 25.19 -12.09 -1.01
N VAL A 187 25.55 -12.09 -2.29
CA VAL A 187 25.97 -13.29 -3.02
C VAL A 187 27.30 -13.02 -3.72
N PHE A 188 28.33 -12.71 -2.92
CA PHE A 188 29.75 -12.96 -3.20
C PHE A 188 30.54 -13.00 -1.89
#